data_AF-A0A1I1XYY6-F1
#
_entry.id   AF-A0A1I1XYY6-F1
#
_cell.length_a   1.000
_cell.length_b   1.000
_cell.length_c   1.000
_cell.angle_alpha   90.00
_cell.angle_beta   90.00
_cell.angle_gamma   90.00
#
_symmetry.space_group_name_H-M   'P 1'
#
loop_
_entity.id
_entity.type
_entity.pdbx_description
1 polymer ?
#
loop_
_entity_poly.entity_id
_entity_poly.type
_entity_poly.pdbx_seq_one_letter_code
_entity_poly.pdbx_strand_id
1 'polypeptide(L)' 'MRKNDLEGGFHELVTDKGDVYRLSKCSVKAGARVKVEGNVESGGFGIHMSGPSIAVKSIEVLGS' A
#
# COMPACT_ATOMS: atom_id res chain seq x y z
N MET A 1 5.18 -6.18 0.95
CA MET A 1 5.29 -4.72 0.77
C MET A 1 6.17 -4.40 -0.43
N ARG A 2 5.81 -3.43 -1.29
CA ARG A 2 6.65 -2.96 -2.42
C ARG A 2 6.81 -1.43 -2.40
N LYS A 3 7.92 -0.94 -2.96
CA LYS A 3 8.15 0.49 -3.24
C LYS A 3 8.09 0.68 -4.74
N ASN A 4 7.28 1.63 -5.19
CA ASN A 4 7.22 2.09 -6.57
C ASN A 4 7.89 3.45 -6.65
N ASP A 5 8.80 3.67 -7.61
CA ASP A 5 9.61 4.89 -7.69
C ASP A 5 9.04 5.96 -8.63
N LEU A 6 7.83 5.77 -9.17
CA LEU A 6 7.11 6.77 -9.97
C LEU A 6 6.69 7.98 -9.12
N GLU A 7 6.74 9.19 -9.71
CA GLU A 7 6.22 10.45 -9.13
C GLU A 7 6.64 10.72 -7.67
N GLY A 8 7.92 10.56 -7.34
CA GLY A 8 8.43 10.84 -5.98
C GLY A 8 8.35 9.67 -5.01
N GLY A 9 7.86 8.52 -5.49
CA GLY A 9 7.94 7.25 -4.81
C GLY A 9 6.79 7.00 -3.84
N PHE A 10 6.12 5.86 -3.99
CA PHE A 10 5.05 5.44 -3.09
C PHE A 10 5.12 3.95 -2.74
N HIS A 11 4.31 3.57 -1.77
CA HIS A 11 4.34 2.29 -1.11
C HIS A 11 3.09 1.50 -1.47
N GLU A 12 3.26 0.24 -1.85
CA GLU A 12 2.17 -0.64 -2.27
C GLU A 12 2.08 -1.91 -1.41
N LEU A 13 0.87 -2.24 -1.00
CA LEU A 13 0.53 -3.54 -0.43
C LEU A 13 0.10 -4.47 -1.56
N VAL A 14 0.90 -5.51 -1.78
CA VAL A 14 0.56 -6.62 -2.67
C VAL A 14 0.12 -7.79 -1.81
N THR A 15 -1.12 -8.25 -2.01
CA THR A 15 -1.68 -9.39 -1.27
C THR A 15 -1.23 -10.71 -1.89
N ASP A 16 -1.35 -11.81 -1.15
CA ASP A 16 -1.08 -13.16 -1.68
C ASP A 16 -2.00 -13.54 -2.87
N LYS A 17 -3.13 -12.85 -3.03
CA LYS A 17 -4.07 -13.05 -4.16
C LYS A 17 -3.73 -12.21 -5.39
N GLY A 18 -2.73 -11.34 -5.29
CA GLY A 18 -2.31 -10.45 -6.39
C GLY A 18 -2.99 -9.09 -6.41
N ASP A 19 -3.87 -8.78 -5.44
CA ASP A 19 -4.44 -7.44 -5.31
C ASP A 19 -3.34 -6.45 -4.92
N VAL A 20 -3.40 -5.25 -5.50
CA VAL A 20 -2.45 -4.17 -5.24
C VAL A 20 -3.20 -2.97 -4.70
N TYR A 21 -2.74 -2.46 -3.57
CA TYR A 21 -3.27 -1.26 -2.93
C TYR A 21 -2.16 -0.26 -2.68
N ARG A 22 -2.37 0.99 -3.10
CA ARG A 22 -1.48 2.09 -2.72
C ARG A 22 -1.69 2.43 -1.24
N LEU A 23 -0.61 2.66 -0.49
CA LEU A 23 -0.69 3.09 0.90
C LEU A 23 -0.52 4.61 1.02
N SER A 24 -1.40 5.28 1.75
CA SER A 24 -1.31 6.73 2.00
C SER A 24 -0.06 7.12 2.81
N LYS A 25 0.42 6.21 3.67
CA LYS A 25 1.67 6.31 4.41
C LYS A 25 2.21 4.92 4.72
N CYS A 26 3.53 4.77 4.71
CA CYS A 26 4.19 3.54 5.14
C CYS A 26 5.57 3.85 5.71
N SER A 27 5.87 3.30 6.89
CA SER A 27 7.18 3.40 7.54
C SER A 27 8.00 2.10 7.44
N VAL A 28 7.45 1.08 6.77
CA VAL A 28 8.06 -0.25 6.68
C VAL A 28 8.85 -0.39 5.38
N LYS A 29 10.00 -1.06 5.45
CA LYS A 29 10.84 -1.35 4.29
C LYS A 29 10.11 -2.25 3.29
N ALA A 30 10.37 -2.04 2.00
CA ALA A 30 9.96 -2.96 0.95
C ALA A 30 10.50 -4.37 1.24
N GLY A 31 9.75 -5.40 0.82
CA GLY A 31 10.05 -6.81 1.10
C GLY A 31 9.45 -7.34 2.40
N ALA A 32 9.05 -6.49 3.35
CA ALA A 32 8.40 -6.96 4.57
C ALA A 32 7.00 -7.56 4.31
N ARG A 33 6.67 -8.61 5.06
CA ARG A 33 5.29 -9.08 5.21
C ARG A 33 4.63 -8.25 6.31
N VAL A 34 3.46 -7.69 6.02
CA VAL A 34 2.80 -6.73 6.91
C VAL A 34 1.31 -7.00 6.97
N LYS A 35 0.72 -6.68 8.12
CA LYS A 35 -0.72 -6.48 8.27
C LYS A 35 -0.98 -4.97 8.26
N VAL A 36 -1.90 -4.54 7.39
CA VAL A 36 -2.30 -3.14 7.28
C VAL A 36 -3.76 -3.03 7.70
N GLU A 37 -4.05 -2.12 8.62
CA GLU A 37 -5.42 -1.72 8.97
C GLU A 37 -5.66 -0.31 8.43
N GLY A 38 -6.79 -0.11 7.74
CA GLY A 38 -7.15 1.16 7.14
C GLY A 38 -8.46 1.06 6.37
N ASN A 39 -8.88 2.18 5.80
CA ASN A 39 -10.06 2.23 4.93
C ASN A 39 -9.63 2.14 3.47
N VAL A 40 -10.30 1.28 2.70
CA VAL A 40 -10.12 1.24 1.25
C VAL A 40 -10.90 2.39 0.65
N GLU A 41 -10.19 3.27 -0.05
CA GLU A 41 -10.74 4.40 -0.79
C GLU A 41 -10.79 4.02 -2.26
N SER A 42 -12.02 3.86 -2.76
CA SER A 42 -12.29 3.58 -4.18
C SER A 42 -12.84 4.85 -4.82
N GLY A 43 -11.99 5.54 -5.59
CA GLY A 43 -12.40 6.68 -6.43
C GLY A 43 -11.89 8.04 -5.95
N GLY A 44 -11.15 8.70 -6.84
CA GLY A 44 -10.52 10.01 -6.65
C GLY A 44 -9.68 10.37 -7.89
N PHE A 45 -9.46 11.66 -8.13
CA PHE A 45 -8.59 12.12 -9.23
C PHE A 45 -7.16 11.58 -8.99
N GLY A 46 -6.66 10.71 -9.88
CA GLY A 46 -5.35 10.05 -9.77
C GLY A 46 -5.38 8.53 -9.49
N ILE A 47 -6.53 7.98 -9.08
CA ILE A 47 -6.70 6.55 -8.76
C ILE A 47 -6.79 5.68 -10.03
N HIS A 48 -7.16 6.27 -11.18
CA HIS A 48 -7.26 5.58 -12.48
C HIS A 48 -5.95 4.98 -13.00
N MET A 49 -4.78 5.40 -12.49
CA MET A 49 -3.47 4.90 -12.92
C MET A 49 -2.77 3.97 -11.90
N SER A 50 -3.22 3.93 -10.64
CA SER A 50 -2.50 3.22 -9.56
C SER A 50 -3.36 2.26 -8.72
N GLY A 51 -4.63 2.04 -9.08
CA GLY A 51 -5.52 1.14 -8.37
C GLY A 51 -6.03 1.72 -7.04
N PRO A 52 -6.83 0.96 -6.28
CA PRO A 52 -7.42 1.44 -5.02
C PRO A 52 -6.34 1.82 -3.99
N SER A 53 -6.64 2.80 -3.14
CA SER A 53 -5.74 3.22 -2.06
C SER A 53 -6.28 2.82 -0.68
N ILE A 54 -5.38 2.57 0.27
CA ILE A 54 -5.69 2.37 1.67
C ILE A 54 -5.26 3.61 2.44
N ALA A 55 -6.23 4.27 3.07
CA ALA A 55 -6.00 5.26 4.11
C ALA A 55 -5.50 4.53 5.37
N VAL A 56 -4.18 4.42 5.51
CA VAL A 56 -3.52 3.61 6.54
C VAL A 56 -3.78 4.18 7.94
N LYS A 57 -4.36 3.36 8.81
CA LYS A 57 -4.52 3.63 10.24
C LYS A 57 -3.34 3.06 11.03
N SER A 58 -2.97 1.81 10.77
CA SER A 58 -1.81 1.15 11.39
C SER A 58 -1.15 0.13 10.46
N ILE A 59 0.13 -0.14 10.71
CA ILE A 59 0.91 -1.17 10.03
C ILE A 59 1.67 -1.98 11.09
N GLU A 60 1.55 -3.31 11.00
CA GLU A 60 2.28 -4.27 11.82
C GLU A 60 3.16 -5.14 10.92
N VAL A 61 4.43 -5.33 11.31
CA VAL A 61 5.32 -6.26 10.62
C VAL A 61 5.01 -7.66 11.13
N LEU A 62 4.60 -8.54 10.21
CA LEU A 62 4.46 -9.96 10.49
C LEU A 62 5.85 -10.54 10.30
N GLY A 63 6.42 -11.13 11.35
CA GLY A 63 7.80 -11.62 11.36
C GLY A 63 8.19 -12.41 10.11
N SER A 64 9.50 -12.36 9.80
CA SER A 64 10.13 -13.04 8.66
C SER A 64 10.05 -14.56 8.75
#